data_AF-A0A9W9QQN4-F1
#
_entry.id   AF-A0A9W9QQN4-F1
#
_cell.length_a   1.000
_cell.length_b   1.000
_cell.length_c   1.000
_cell.angle_alpha   90.00
_cell.angle_beta   90.00
_cell.angle_gamma   90.00
#
_symmetry.space_group_name_H-M   'P 1'
#
loop_
_entity.id
_entity.type
_entity.pdbx_description
1 polymer ?
#
loop_
_entity_poly.entity_id
_entity_poly.type
_entity_poly.pdbx_seq_one_letter_code
_entity_poly.pdbx_strand_id
1 'polypeptide(L)'
;MNAHSWAFEIDLQIFALKQTHKAPDSSQLSHLESCSSLLSSRPWTSASFNESSSLKAYHHYEYFLSTVPSVLGEWGANTIRVAKRLPQPQPDLPALLQGLTYFSYTAVFPFFNHSQIVLDAVMEMRNLERLDVQLAPCQGNRITEIEQRGPMDPNDPWMELTTSYSLVGYTVNNLENLKEFRCNDLHVEAMRDDIIAILKDVITDQSWTHDGEGTWRRS
;
A
#
# COMPACT_ATOMS: atom_id res chain seq x y z
N MET A 1 14.36 18.71 0.83
CA MET A 1 15.41 17.68 0.66
C MET A 1 15.40 16.84 1.91
N ASN A 2 14.96 15.59 1.82
CA ASN A 2 14.75 14.71 2.97
C ASN A 2 16.09 14.10 3.41
N ALA A 3 16.47 14.31 4.67
CA ALA A 3 17.84 14.13 5.15
C ALA A 3 18.37 12.67 5.13
N HIS A 4 17.51 11.68 4.90
CA HIS A 4 17.88 10.25 5.06
C HIS A 4 17.35 9.31 3.96
N SER A 5 17.03 9.81 2.76
CA SER A 5 16.60 8.94 1.63
C SER A 5 17.65 7.89 1.23
N TRP A 6 18.93 8.11 1.57
CA TRP A 6 20.03 7.18 1.36
C TRP A 6 19.95 5.90 2.21
N ALA A 7 19.13 5.87 3.26
CA ALA A 7 18.99 4.71 4.15
C ALA A 7 18.24 3.53 3.49
N PHE A 8 17.54 3.80 2.39
CA PHE A 8 16.76 2.81 1.64
C PHE A 8 17.54 2.38 0.39
N GLU A 9 17.68 1.06 0.17
CA GLU A 9 18.17 0.49 -1.09
C GLU A 9 16.97 0.04 -1.92
N ILE A 10 16.19 1.03 -2.35
CA ILE A 10 15.04 0.84 -3.22
C ILE A 10 15.46 1.25 -4.63
N ASP A 11 15.97 0.29 -5.41
CA ASP A 11 16.40 0.56 -6.79
C ASP A 11 15.22 0.95 -7.69
N LEU A 12 14.05 0.32 -7.45
CA LEU A 12 12.83 0.53 -8.23
C LEU A 12 11.60 0.46 -7.34
N GLN A 13 10.66 1.38 -7.60
CA GLN A 13 9.27 1.26 -7.18
C GLN A 13 8.41 1.04 -8.42
N ILE A 14 7.48 0.10 -8.34
CA ILE A 14 6.63 -0.26 -9.46
C ILE A 14 5.22 0.15 -9.13
N PHE A 15 4.71 1.13 -9.88
CA PHE A 15 3.29 1.47 -9.90
C PHE A 15 2.70 1.07 -11.25
N ALA A 16 1.97 -0.05 -11.28
CA ALA A 16 1.40 -0.62 -12.49
C ALA A 16 -0.10 -0.34 -12.55
N LEU A 17 -0.56 0.26 -13.64
CA LEU A 17 -1.97 0.52 -13.91
C LEU A 17 -2.47 -0.40 -15.02
N LYS A 18 -3.65 -0.99 -14.83
CA LYS A 18 -4.29 -1.90 -15.79
C LYS A 18 -5.74 -1.50 -16.05
N GLN A 19 -6.22 -1.85 -17.24
CA GLN A 19 -7.59 -1.65 -17.69
C GLN A 19 -8.16 -3.01 -18.10
N THR A 20 -9.34 -3.35 -17.61
CA THR A 20 -10.00 -4.64 -17.92
C THR A 20 -10.71 -4.62 -19.29
N HIS A 21 -11.00 -3.43 -19.83
CA HIS A 21 -11.69 -3.25 -21.12
C HIS A 21 -10.72 -3.05 -22.29
N LYS A 22 -11.20 -3.42 -23.49
CA LYS A 22 -10.46 -3.33 -24.76
C LYS A 22 -9.90 -1.93 -24.99
N ALA A 23 -8.75 -1.87 -25.68
CA ALA A 23 -8.07 -0.64 -26.04
C ALA A 23 -9.04 0.39 -26.65
N PRO A 24 -8.89 1.67 -26.30
CA PRO A 24 -9.71 2.73 -26.88
C PRO A 24 -9.66 2.65 -28.41
N ASP A 25 -10.82 2.78 -29.06
CA ASP A 25 -10.89 2.99 -30.50
C ASP A 25 -10.03 4.22 -30.86
N SER A 26 -9.41 4.23 -32.05
CA SER A 26 -8.53 5.32 -32.48
C SER A 26 -9.19 6.71 -32.45
N SER A 27 -10.53 6.77 -32.40
CA SER A 27 -11.33 7.99 -32.22
C SER A 27 -11.30 8.57 -30.80
N GLN A 28 -10.86 7.82 -29.78
CA GLN A 28 -10.73 8.29 -28.39
C GLN A 28 -9.33 8.85 -28.07
N LEU A 29 -8.37 8.75 -29.01
CA LEU A 29 -7.02 9.30 -28.83
C LEU A 29 -7.00 10.83 -28.78
N SER A 30 -7.99 11.52 -29.35
CA SER A 30 -8.12 12.97 -29.26
C SER A 30 -8.37 13.47 -27.83
N HIS A 31 -8.91 12.62 -26.95
CA HIS A 31 -9.09 12.95 -25.53
C HIS A 31 -7.74 13.02 -24.79
N LEU A 32 -6.71 12.28 -25.25
CA LEU A 32 -5.38 12.30 -24.63
C LEU A 32 -4.71 13.68 -24.73
N GLU A 33 -5.03 14.47 -25.75
CA GLU A 33 -4.52 15.86 -25.89
C GLU A 33 -5.01 16.77 -24.76
N SER A 34 -6.11 16.40 -24.09
CA SER A 34 -6.70 17.12 -22.96
C SER A 34 -6.39 16.52 -21.58
N CYS A 35 -5.76 15.35 -21.53
CA CYS A 35 -5.43 14.68 -20.27
C CYS A 35 -4.26 15.39 -19.57
N SER A 36 -4.46 15.76 -18.30
CA SER A 36 -3.45 16.45 -17.49
C SER A 36 -2.55 15.49 -16.70
N SER A 37 -2.84 14.19 -16.70
CA SER A 37 -2.12 13.19 -15.88
C SER A 37 -2.21 11.77 -16.43
N LEU A 38 -1.31 10.89 -15.96
CA LEU A 38 -1.36 9.45 -16.28
C LEU A 38 -2.69 8.81 -15.82
N LEU A 39 -3.20 9.21 -14.65
CA LEU A 39 -4.46 8.70 -14.12
C LEU A 39 -5.67 9.10 -14.97
N SER A 40 -5.65 10.29 -15.58
CA SER A 40 -6.72 10.75 -16.50
C SER A 40 -6.59 10.24 -17.92
N SER A 41 -5.46 9.61 -18.28
CA SER A 41 -5.19 9.17 -19.65
C SER A 41 -6.09 8.01 -20.11
N ARG A 42 -6.55 7.17 -19.18
CA ARG A 42 -7.38 5.98 -19.43
C ARG A 42 -8.26 5.67 -18.22
N PRO A 43 -9.40 4.98 -18.39
CA PRO A 43 -10.21 4.52 -17.28
C PRO A 43 -9.57 3.28 -16.64
N TRP A 44 -8.57 3.51 -15.80
CA TRP A 44 -7.88 2.45 -15.07
C TRP A 44 -8.83 1.74 -14.11
N THR A 45 -8.79 0.41 -14.09
CA THR A 45 -9.64 -0.43 -13.23
C THR A 45 -8.86 -1.13 -12.14
N SER A 46 -7.54 -1.19 -12.27
CA SER A 46 -6.67 -1.91 -11.36
C SER A 46 -5.34 -1.21 -11.21
N ALA A 47 -4.81 -1.17 -9.99
CA ALA A 47 -3.49 -0.63 -9.70
C ALA A 47 -2.71 -1.57 -8.78
N SER A 48 -1.40 -1.68 -9.01
CA SER A 48 -0.49 -2.46 -8.18
C SER A 48 0.69 -1.58 -7.80
N PHE A 49 0.96 -1.45 -6.50
CA PHE A 49 2.09 -0.72 -5.98
C PHE A 49 3.05 -1.66 -5.25
N ASN A 50 4.25 -1.81 -5.80
CA ASN A 50 5.36 -2.51 -5.16
C ASN A 50 6.43 -1.49 -4.79
N GLU A 51 6.65 -1.30 -3.49
CA GLU A 51 7.58 -0.32 -2.95
C GLU A 51 8.98 -0.87 -2.68
N SER A 52 9.20 -2.17 -2.95
CA SER A 52 10.42 -2.89 -2.60
C SER A 52 10.61 -3.02 -1.07
N SER A 53 11.85 -3.19 -0.63
CA SER A 53 12.22 -3.47 0.76
C SER A 53 12.74 -2.25 1.50
N SER A 54 12.18 -2.01 2.69
CA SER A 54 12.69 -1.01 3.64
C SER A 54 13.70 -1.61 4.63
N LEU A 55 14.02 -2.91 4.53
CA LEU A 55 14.82 -3.61 5.52
C LEU A 55 16.19 -2.96 5.81
N LYS A 56 16.85 -2.42 4.78
CA LYS A 56 18.16 -1.75 4.94
C LYS A 56 18.11 -0.54 5.86
N ALA A 57 16.96 0.15 5.93
CA ALA A 57 16.84 1.34 6.75
C ALA A 57 17.02 1.00 8.25
N TYR A 58 16.53 -0.16 8.68
CA TYR A 58 16.64 -0.66 10.06
C TYR A 58 18.07 -1.01 10.49
N HIS A 59 19.05 -1.05 9.57
CA HIS A 59 20.47 -1.14 9.96
C HIS A 59 20.94 0.12 10.72
N HIS A 60 20.17 1.21 10.67
CA HIS A 60 20.48 2.47 11.33
C HIS A 60 19.67 2.59 12.62
N TYR A 61 20.34 2.89 13.72
CA TYR A 61 19.68 3.08 15.02
C TYR A 61 18.57 4.15 14.98
N GLU A 62 18.74 5.19 14.16
CA GLU A 62 17.79 6.29 14.01
C GLU A 62 16.85 6.11 12.80
N TYR A 63 16.55 4.86 12.40
CA TYR A 63 15.73 4.59 11.21
C TYR A 63 14.37 5.31 11.25
N PHE A 64 13.80 5.50 12.44
CA PHE A 64 12.54 6.19 12.67
C PHE A 64 12.54 7.68 12.25
N LEU A 65 13.72 8.30 12.07
CA LEU A 65 13.86 9.65 11.49
C LEU A 65 13.87 9.63 9.95
N SER A 66 13.97 8.45 9.35
CA SER A 66 14.00 8.29 7.90
C SER A 66 12.59 8.31 7.31
N THR A 67 12.46 8.83 6.10
CA THR A 67 11.20 8.81 5.35
C THR A 67 11.41 7.97 4.12
N VAL A 68 10.55 6.96 3.93
CA VAL A 68 10.53 6.13 2.73
C VAL A 68 10.27 7.05 1.54
N PRO A 69 11.15 7.10 0.51
CA PRO A 69 10.80 7.78 -0.73
C PRO A 69 9.60 7.02 -1.32
N SER A 70 8.52 7.67 -1.73
CA SER A 70 7.34 6.94 -2.23
C SER A 70 6.57 7.75 -3.26
N VAL A 71 6.18 7.09 -4.36
CA VAL A 71 5.32 7.70 -5.39
C VAL A 71 3.92 8.02 -4.84
N LEU A 72 3.42 7.22 -3.90
CA LEU A 72 2.15 7.47 -3.22
C LEU A 72 2.29 8.45 -2.04
N GLY A 73 3.52 8.85 -1.72
CA GLY A 73 3.81 9.82 -0.67
C GLY A 73 3.01 11.11 -0.80
N GLU A 74 2.91 11.66 -2.01
CA GLU A 74 2.16 12.89 -2.28
C GLU A 74 0.64 12.67 -2.37
N TRP A 75 0.18 11.43 -2.56
CA TRP A 75 -1.25 11.10 -2.66
C TRP A 75 -1.86 10.99 -1.26
N GLY A 76 -1.20 10.28 -0.36
CA GLY A 76 -1.58 10.18 1.05
C GLY A 76 -1.14 11.36 1.91
N ALA A 77 -0.15 12.17 1.47
CA ALA A 77 0.21 13.38 2.22
C ALA A 77 -0.81 14.52 2.05
N ASN A 78 -1.72 14.49 1.07
CA ASN A 78 -2.74 15.54 0.94
C ASN A 78 -3.78 15.50 2.07
N THR A 79 -3.98 14.35 2.73
CA THR A 79 -4.80 14.22 3.95
C THR A 79 -4.10 14.78 5.20
N ILE A 80 -2.75 14.77 5.24
CA ILE A 80 -1.96 15.26 6.40
C ILE A 80 -1.38 16.67 6.19
N ARG A 81 -1.19 17.11 4.95
CA ARG A 81 -0.62 18.43 4.59
C ARG A 81 -1.65 19.33 3.92
N VAL A 82 -2.72 19.64 4.65
CA VAL A 82 -3.30 20.98 4.50
C VAL A 82 -2.23 21.98 4.95
N ALA A 83 -1.85 22.88 4.04
CA ALA A 83 -0.94 24.02 4.24
C ALA A 83 0.56 23.77 4.00
N LYS A 84 0.96 23.60 2.72
CA LYS A 84 2.05 24.42 2.14
C LYS A 84 2.07 24.37 0.60
N ARG A 85 1.40 25.38 0.02
CA ARG A 85 1.74 26.08 -1.23
C ARG A 85 2.11 25.22 -2.45
N LEU A 86 1.11 24.85 -3.25
CA LEU A 86 1.26 24.76 -4.70
C LEU A 86 0.24 25.70 -5.38
N PRO A 87 0.64 26.54 -6.37
CA PRO A 87 -0.25 27.53 -6.99
C PRO A 87 -1.24 26.96 -8.02
N GLN A 88 -1.30 25.64 -8.19
CA GLN A 88 -2.12 25.00 -9.21
C GLN A 88 -3.31 24.28 -8.56
N PRO A 89 -4.49 24.25 -9.21
CA PRO A 89 -5.58 23.39 -8.80
C PRO A 89 -5.03 21.97 -8.72
N GLN A 90 -4.99 21.38 -7.53
CA GLN A 90 -4.67 19.97 -7.43
C GLN A 90 -5.80 19.20 -8.12
N PRO A 91 -5.48 18.26 -9.01
CA PRO A 91 -6.50 17.43 -9.61
C PRO A 91 -7.25 16.67 -8.51
N ASP A 92 -8.58 16.57 -8.64
CA ASP A 92 -9.43 15.84 -7.71
C ASP A 92 -9.05 14.36 -7.71
N LEU A 93 -8.17 13.98 -6.79
CA LEU A 93 -7.58 12.64 -6.71
C LEU A 93 -8.64 11.55 -6.61
N PRO A 94 -9.66 11.63 -5.73
CA PRO A 94 -10.72 10.61 -5.71
C PRO A 94 -11.48 10.51 -7.03
N ALA A 95 -11.69 11.61 -7.78
CA ALA A 95 -12.27 11.53 -9.11
C ALA A 95 -11.36 10.80 -10.12
N LEU A 96 -10.05 11.00 -10.03
CA LEU A 96 -9.06 10.30 -10.86
C LEU A 96 -8.92 8.81 -10.52
N LEU A 97 -9.20 8.42 -9.27
CA LEU A 97 -9.10 7.04 -8.77
C LEU A 97 -10.43 6.30 -8.79
N GLN A 98 -11.54 6.98 -9.14
CA GLN A 98 -12.90 6.42 -9.12
C GLN A 98 -13.04 5.11 -9.93
N GLY A 99 -12.26 4.92 -10.99
CA GLY A 99 -12.31 3.71 -11.80
C GLY A 99 -11.72 2.47 -11.15
N LEU A 100 -10.89 2.63 -10.11
CA LEU A 100 -10.15 1.52 -9.50
C LEU A 100 -11.08 0.65 -8.64
N THR A 101 -11.20 -0.62 -9.03
CA THR A 101 -11.93 -1.65 -8.29
C THR A 101 -10.99 -2.69 -7.67
N TYR A 102 -9.71 -2.69 -8.04
CA TYR A 102 -8.69 -3.55 -7.47
C TYR A 102 -7.40 -2.78 -7.18
N PHE A 103 -6.86 -2.98 -5.98
CA PHE A 103 -5.56 -2.46 -5.56
C PHE A 103 -4.74 -3.54 -4.89
N SER A 104 -3.45 -3.62 -5.23
CA SER A 104 -2.51 -4.49 -4.51
C SER A 104 -1.32 -3.68 -4.00
N TYR A 105 -1.04 -3.79 -2.70
CA TYR A 105 0.10 -3.17 -2.06
C TYR A 105 1.11 -4.23 -1.62
N THR A 106 2.35 -4.08 -2.08
CA THR A 106 3.48 -4.93 -1.69
C THR A 106 4.63 -4.06 -1.23
N ALA A 107 5.08 -4.27 -0.01
CA ALA A 107 6.29 -3.65 0.53
C ALA A 107 6.93 -4.63 1.50
N VAL A 108 8.26 -4.70 1.58
CA VAL A 108 8.92 -5.59 2.56
C VAL A 108 9.35 -4.75 3.76
N PHE A 109 8.69 -5.00 4.89
CA PHE A 109 8.84 -4.28 6.16
C PHE A 109 8.76 -2.76 6.06
N PRO A 110 7.71 -2.20 5.43
CA PRO A 110 7.53 -0.75 5.45
C PRO A 110 7.39 -0.25 6.89
N PHE A 111 7.81 0.99 7.13
CA PHE A 111 7.50 1.66 8.39
C PHE A 111 5.98 1.88 8.49
N PHE A 112 5.40 1.72 9.68
CA PHE A 112 3.95 1.83 9.88
C PHE A 112 3.44 3.22 9.50
N ASN A 113 4.24 4.26 9.77
CA ASN A 113 3.90 5.64 9.42
C ASN A 113 3.82 5.83 7.89
N HIS A 114 4.57 5.03 7.14
CA HIS A 114 4.56 5.04 5.69
C HIS A 114 3.45 4.17 5.13
N SER A 115 3.18 3.01 5.75
CA SER A 115 1.98 2.23 5.50
C SER A 115 0.71 3.08 5.65
N GLN A 116 0.64 3.96 6.67
CA GLN A 116 -0.46 4.91 6.83
C GLN A 116 -0.63 5.81 5.61
N ILE A 117 0.46 6.38 5.07
CA ILE A 117 0.41 7.26 3.89
C ILE A 117 -0.13 6.50 2.67
N VAL A 118 0.31 5.26 2.46
CA VAL A 118 -0.22 4.43 1.37
C VAL A 118 -1.71 4.13 1.58
N LEU A 119 -2.11 3.79 2.80
CA LEU A 119 -3.52 3.49 3.13
C LEU A 119 -4.42 4.73 3.03
N ASP A 120 -3.93 5.92 3.34
CA ASP A 120 -4.64 7.18 3.10
C ASP A 120 -4.91 7.38 1.61
N ALA A 121 -3.96 7.04 0.73
CA ALA A 121 -4.18 7.07 -0.71
C ALA A 121 -5.19 6.00 -1.18
N VAL A 122 -5.22 4.84 -0.51
CA VAL A 122 -6.21 3.78 -0.76
C VAL A 122 -7.62 4.22 -0.37
N MET A 123 -7.79 5.01 0.70
CA MET A 123 -9.08 5.57 1.10
C MET A 123 -9.71 6.48 0.04
N GLU A 124 -8.91 7.08 -0.85
CA GLU A 124 -9.41 7.87 -1.98
C GLU A 124 -9.97 7.00 -3.13
N MET A 125 -9.72 5.68 -3.12
CA MET A 125 -10.23 4.73 -4.12
C MET A 125 -11.65 4.28 -3.77
N ARG A 126 -12.62 5.18 -3.91
CA ARG A 126 -13.99 4.99 -3.37
C ARG A 126 -14.76 3.78 -3.92
N ASN A 127 -14.41 3.26 -5.09
CA ASN A 127 -15.05 2.09 -5.69
C ASN A 127 -14.21 0.80 -5.56
N LEU A 128 -13.22 0.80 -4.66
CA LEU A 128 -12.35 -0.35 -4.46
C LEU A 128 -13.15 -1.54 -3.93
N GLU A 129 -13.18 -2.63 -4.71
CA GLU A 129 -13.89 -3.86 -4.35
C GLU A 129 -12.95 -4.93 -3.79
N ARG A 130 -11.67 -4.89 -4.18
CA ARG A 130 -10.65 -5.81 -3.69
C ARG A 130 -9.33 -5.13 -3.34
N LEU A 131 -8.81 -5.47 -2.16
CA LEU A 131 -7.52 -5.01 -1.65
C LEU A 131 -6.64 -6.21 -1.30
N ASP A 132 -5.46 -6.29 -1.91
CA ASP A 132 -4.43 -7.29 -1.56
C ASP A 132 -3.25 -6.59 -0.87
N VAL A 133 -2.78 -7.13 0.26
CA VAL A 133 -1.65 -6.56 1.02
C VAL A 133 -0.62 -7.64 1.35
N GLN A 134 0.65 -7.34 1.08
CA GLN A 134 1.81 -8.13 1.47
C GLN A 134 2.89 -7.22 2.05
N LEU A 135 3.19 -7.35 3.34
CA LEU A 135 4.16 -6.53 4.07
C LEU A 135 5.43 -7.31 4.46
N ALA A 136 5.39 -8.63 4.38
CA ALA A 136 6.50 -9.53 4.64
C ALA A 136 7.21 -9.93 3.33
N PRO A 137 8.48 -10.38 3.40
CA PRO A 137 9.16 -11.00 2.27
C PRO A 137 8.35 -12.18 1.71
N CYS A 138 8.29 -12.30 0.38
CA CYS A 138 7.68 -13.46 -0.28
C CYS A 138 8.28 -14.79 0.22
N GLN A 139 7.50 -15.87 0.15
CA GLN A 139 7.98 -17.21 0.48
C GLN A 139 9.28 -17.54 -0.28
N GLY A 140 10.30 -18.01 0.44
CA GLY A 140 11.62 -18.34 -0.11
C GLY A 140 12.59 -17.16 -0.20
N ASN A 141 12.16 -15.93 0.12
CA ASN A 141 13.06 -14.80 0.30
C ASN A 141 13.80 -14.91 1.64
N ARG A 142 15.14 -14.87 1.59
CA ARG A 142 16.04 -15.10 2.72
C ARG A 142 16.53 -13.81 3.39
N ILE A 143 15.94 -12.66 3.03
CA ILE A 143 16.40 -11.35 3.48
C ILE A 143 16.36 -11.16 5.01
N THR A 144 15.55 -11.95 5.72
CA THR A 144 15.45 -11.96 7.20
C THR A 144 16.39 -12.94 7.89
N GLU A 145 17.13 -13.76 7.14
CA GLU A 145 18.07 -14.73 7.72
C GLU A 145 19.24 -13.99 8.41
N ILE A 146 19.78 -14.62 9.46
CA ILE A 146 20.81 -14.02 10.35
C ILE A 146 22.03 -13.52 9.55
N GLU A 147 22.36 -14.19 8.45
CA GLU A 147 23.49 -13.85 7.58
C GLU A 147 23.24 -12.57 6.75
N GLN A 148 21.98 -12.20 6.52
CA GLN A 148 21.58 -11.09 5.62
C GLN A 148 21.03 -9.87 6.36
N ARG A 149 20.62 -10.02 7.63
CA ARG A 149 19.94 -8.97 8.41
C ARG A 149 20.82 -7.83 8.94
N GLY A 150 22.15 -7.92 8.81
CA GLY A 150 23.08 -6.90 9.30
C GLY A 150 22.98 -6.63 10.83
N PRO A 151 23.30 -5.40 11.29
CA PRO A 151 23.32 -5.02 12.71
C PRO A 151 21.93 -4.66 13.30
N MET A 152 20.86 -4.82 12.53
CA MET A 152 19.49 -4.45 12.92
C MET A 152 18.96 -5.31 14.08
N ASP A 153 18.12 -4.71 14.95
CA ASP A 153 17.30 -5.48 15.89
C ASP A 153 16.24 -6.27 15.11
N PRO A 154 16.26 -7.61 15.17
CA PRO A 154 15.35 -8.43 14.39
C PRO A 154 13.87 -8.21 14.74
N ASN A 155 13.54 -7.62 15.88
CA ASN A 155 12.15 -7.39 16.30
C ASN A 155 11.52 -6.16 15.66
N ASP A 156 12.31 -5.13 15.34
CA ASP A 156 11.79 -3.84 14.85
C ASP A 156 10.95 -4.00 13.58
N PRO A 157 11.40 -4.71 12.51
CA PRO A 157 10.61 -4.87 11.30
C PRO A 157 9.28 -5.60 11.53
N TRP A 158 9.27 -6.59 12.44
CA TRP A 158 8.06 -7.35 12.75
C TRP A 158 7.07 -6.54 13.59
N MET A 159 7.55 -5.67 14.47
CA MET A 159 6.71 -4.73 15.23
C MET A 159 6.03 -3.70 14.31
N GLU A 160 6.80 -3.15 13.37
CA GLU A 160 6.32 -2.22 12.34
C GLU A 160 5.28 -2.89 11.42
N LEU A 161 5.52 -4.14 11.02
CA LEU A 161 4.58 -4.95 10.25
C LEU A 161 3.27 -5.20 11.01
N THR A 162 3.37 -5.57 12.28
CA THR A 162 2.22 -5.83 13.16
C THR A 162 1.34 -4.58 13.29
N THR A 163 1.97 -3.43 13.54
CA THR A 163 1.28 -2.14 13.63
C THR A 163 0.65 -1.75 12.29
N SER A 164 1.37 -1.99 11.18
CA SER A 164 0.83 -1.76 9.83
C SER A 164 -0.42 -2.60 9.56
N TYR A 165 -0.49 -3.85 10.02
CA TYR A 165 -1.69 -4.68 9.86
C TYR A 165 -2.89 -4.19 10.68
N SER A 166 -2.66 -3.55 11.83
CA SER A 166 -3.75 -2.85 12.53
C SER A 166 -4.32 -1.70 11.69
N LEU A 167 -3.46 -0.92 11.02
CA LEU A 167 -3.88 0.16 10.11
C LEU A 167 -4.60 -0.37 8.87
N VAL A 168 -4.12 -1.49 8.31
CA VAL A 168 -4.79 -2.18 7.20
C VAL A 168 -6.19 -2.60 7.61
N GLY A 169 -6.35 -3.25 8.77
CA GLY A 169 -7.66 -3.63 9.30
C GLY A 169 -8.61 -2.44 9.46
N TYR A 170 -8.10 -1.31 9.97
CA TYR A 170 -8.90 -0.08 10.07
C TYR A 170 -9.33 0.41 8.69
N THR A 171 -8.43 0.43 7.72
CA THR A 171 -8.72 0.86 6.34
C THR A 171 -9.79 -0.04 5.71
N VAL A 172 -9.68 -1.37 5.88
CA VAL A 172 -10.65 -2.35 5.39
C VAL A 172 -12.07 -2.07 5.90
N ASN A 173 -12.23 -1.71 7.17
CA ASN A 173 -13.55 -1.36 7.72
C ASN A 173 -14.13 -0.06 7.16
N ASN A 174 -13.29 0.89 6.75
CA ASN A 174 -13.73 2.20 6.29
C ASN A 174 -13.93 2.30 4.77
N LEU A 175 -13.55 1.26 4.01
CA LEU A 175 -13.80 1.17 2.57
C LEU A 175 -15.20 0.61 2.30
N GLU A 176 -16.16 1.48 2.02
CA GLU A 176 -17.59 1.12 1.89
C GLU A 176 -17.87 0.03 0.85
N ASN A 177 -17.20 0.10 -0.31
CA ASN A 177 -17.43 -0.80 -1.45
C ASN A 177 -16.53 -2.05 -1.44
N LEU A 178 -15.68 -2.20 -0.43
CA LEU A 178 -14.75 -3.33 -0.36
C LEU A 178 -15.51 -4.63 -0.08
N LYS A 179 -15.29 -5.61 -0.94
CA LYS A 179 -15.91 -6.95 -0.88
C LYS A 179 -14.90 -8.01 -0.51
N GLU A 180 -13.63 -7.81 -0.82
CA GLU A 180 -12.57 -8.78 -0.57
C GLU A 180 -11.29 -8.10 -0.08
N PHE A 181 -10.75 -8.57 1.03
CA PHE A 181 -9.42 -8.22 1.50
C PHE A 181 -8.55 -9.48 1.59
N ARG A 182 -7.33 -9.43 1.05
CA ARG A 182 -6.36 -10.53 1.13
C ARG A 182 -5.09 -10.11 1.86
N CYS A 183 -4.78 -10.84 2.93
CA CYS A 183 -3.49 -10.82 3.60
C CYS A 183 -2.60 -11.91 3.01
N ASN A 184 -1.54 -11.52 2.32
CA ASN A 184 -0.62 -12.44 1.66
C ASN A 184 0.60 -12.81 2.53
N ASP A 185 0.59 -12.49 3.83
CA ASP A 185 1.71 -12.73 4.75
C ASP A 185 1.53 -13.95 5.67
N LEU A 186 0.41 -14.68 5.56
CA LEU A 186 0.15 -15.85 6.41
C LEU A 186 1.09 -17.04 6.13
N HIS A 187 1.93 -16.97 5.09
CA HIS A 187 3.02 -17.94 4.89
C HIS A 187 4.13 -17.79 5.93
N VAL A 188 4.22 -16.66 6.65
CA VAL A 188 5.16 -16.47 7.76
C VAL A 188 4.60 -17.17 9.01
N GLU A 189 4.93 -18.45 9.17
CA GLU A 189 4.37 -19.30 10.25
C GLU A 189 4.50 -18.67 11.64
N ALA A 190 5.64 -18.04 11.94
CA ALA A 190 5.89 -17.40 13.23
C ALA A 190 4.97 -16.20 13.55
N MET A 191 4.43 -15.54 12.51
CA MET A 191 3.58 -14.35 12.67
C MET A 191 2.10 -14.64 12.33
N ARG A 192 1.79 -15.84 11.82
CA ARG A 192 0.46 -16.16 11.29
C ARG A 192 -0.64 -15.90 12.30
N ASP A 193 -0.51 -16.45 13.50
CA ASP A 193 -1.55 -16.36 14.53
C ASP A 193 -1.70 -14.92 15.05
N ASP A 194 -0.59 -14.19 15.18
CA ASP A 194 -0.59 -12.78 15.59
C ASP A 194 -1.29 -11.89 14.55
N ILE A 195 -0.95 -12.03 13.26
CA ILE A 195 -1.58 -11.28 12.16
C ILE A 195 -3.09 -11.57 12.11
N ILE A 196 -3.49 -12.84 12.23
CA ILE A 196 -4.91 -13.22 12.26
C ILE A 196 -5.61 -12.60 13.47
N ALA A 197 -4.99 -12.64 14.65
CA ALA A 197 -5.56 -12.07 15.87
C ALA A 197 -5.77 -10.56 15.74
N ILE A 198 -4.77 -9.82 15.25
CA ILE A 198 -4.85 -8.37 15.01
C ILE A 198 -5.97 -8.05 14.01
N LEU A 199 -6.00 -8.73 12.87
CA LEU A 199 -6.99 -8.45 11.84
C LEU A 199 -8.40 -8.81 12.30
N LYS A 200 -8.59 -9.87 13.10
CA LYS A 200 -9.90 -10.20 13.69
C LYS A 200 -10.34 -9.23 14.77
N ASP A 201 -9.40 -8.70 15.55
CA ASP A 201 -9.69 -7.70 16.58
C ASP A 201 -10.10 -6.36 15.95
N VAL A 202 -9.47 -5.98 14.84
CA VAL A 202 -9.77 -4.70 14.17
C VAL A 202 -10.94 -4.81 13.20
N ILE A 203 -11.02 -5.85 12.36
CA ILE A 203 -12.11 -6.08 11.40
C ILE A 203 -13.31 -6.67 12.16
N THR A 204 -14.06 -5.79 12.83
CA THR A 204 -15.15 -6.16 13.74
C THR A 204 -16.54 -6.19 13.10
N ASP A 205 -16.68 -5.69 11.88
CA ASP A 205 -17.96 -5.72 11.17
C ASP A 205 -18.34 -7.18 10.85
N GLN A 206 -19.50 -7.60 11.36
CA GLN A 206 -20.03 -8.95 11.26
C GLN A 206 -20.34 -9.39 9.81
N SER A 207 -20.36 -8.47 8.85
CA SER A 207 -20.49 -8.79 7.44
C SER A 207 -19.24 -9.44 6.85
N TRP A 208 -18.09 -9.33 7.50
CA TRP A 208 -16.84 -9.96 7.09
C TRP A 208 -16.70 -11.38 7.60
N THR A 209 -16.38 -12.30 6.69
CA THR A 209 -16.03 -13.69 7.00
C THR A 209 -14.59 -13.97 6.58
N HIS A 210 -13.77 -14.48 7.50
CA HIS A 210 -12.40 -14.94 7.25
C HIS A 210 -12.40 -16.42 6.85
N ASP A 211 -11.68 -16.79 5.80
CA ASP A 211 -11.60 -18.17 5.30
C ASP A 211 -10.52 -19.04 5.95
N GLY A 212 -9.76 -18.48 6.91
CA GLY A 212 -8.63 -19.18 7.55
C GLY A 212 -7.32 -19.10 6.76
N GLU A 213 -7.37 -18.80 5.48
CA GLU A 213 -6.24 -18.81 4.53
C GLU A 213 -5.83 -17.38 4.10
N GLY A 214 -6.30 -16.37 4.86
CA GLY A 214 -5.88 -14.98 4.69
C GLY A 214 -6.80 -14.15 3.81
N THR A 215 -8.00 -14.65 3.47
CA THR A 215 -9.01 -13.84 2.79
C THR A 215 -10.18 -13.50 3.71
N TRP A 216 -10.55 -12.23 3.73
CA TRP A 216 -11.78 -11.73 4.31
C TRP A 216 -12.74 -11.37 3.18
N ARG A 217 -13.98 -11.85 3.25
CA ARG A 217 -15.03 -11.53 2.28
C ARG A 217 -16.23 -10.91 2.97
N ARG A 218 -16.76 -9.86 2.37
CA ARG A 218 -17.98 -9.20 2.82
C ARG A 218 -19.20 -9.80 2.11
N SER A 219 -20.26 -10.07 2.89
CA SER A 219 -21.52 -10.65 2.42
C SER A 219 -22.46 -9.63 1.81
#